data_AF-A0A8E6NXC1-F1
#
_entry.id   AF-A0A8E6NXC1-F1
#
_cell.length_a   1.000
_cell.length_b   1.000
_cell.length_c   1.000
_cell.angle_alpha   90.00
_cell.angle_beta   90.00
_cell.angle_gamma   90.00
#
_symmetry.space_group_name_H-M   'P 1'
#
loop_
_entity.id
_entity.type
_entity.pdbx_description
1 polymer ?
#
loop_
_entity_poly.entity_id
_entity_poly.type
_entity_poly.pdbx_seq_one_letter_code
_entity_poly.pdbx_strand_id
1 'polypeptide(L)' 'MKTSSKITKKRKNGFLSRMKSHKGKTIIQQRRKKKRNKLTKI' A
#
# COMPACT_ATOMS: atom_id res chain seq x y z
N MET A 1 23.22 -7.10 2.14
CA MET A 1 21.92 -6.91 1.46
C MET A 1 21.39 -5.51 1.75
N LYS A 2 21.29 -4.60 0.77
CA LYS A 2 20.84 -3.21 1.01
C LYS A 2 19.36 -3.23 1.40
N THR A 3 19.05 -2.94 2.67
CA THR A 3 17.67 -2.86 3.14
C THR A 3 17.03 -1.57 2.66
N SER A 4 15.81 -1.64 2.11
CA SER A 4 15.05 -0.44 1.76
C SER A 4 14.76 0.41 2.99
N SER A 5 15.03 1.71 2.89
CA SER A 5 14.77 2.67 3.98
C SER A 5 13.27 2.75 4.32
N LYS A 6 12.94 3.12 5.57
CA LYS A 6 11.54 3.30 6.00
C LYS A 6 10.79 4.28 5.07
N ILE A 7 11.48 5.32 4.60
CA ILE A 7 10.92 6.33 3.69
C ILE A 7 10.59 5.72 2.32
N THR A 8 11.51 4.95 1.72
CA THR A 8 11.26 4.32 0.41
C THR A 8 10.12 3.31 0.48
N LYS A 9 9.99 2.57 1.59
CA LYS A 9 8.84 1.69 1.83
C LYS A 9 7.54 2.51 1.84
N LYS A 10 7.46 3.61 2.62
CA LYS A 10 6.30 4.53 2.69
C LYS A 10 5.90 5.07 1.32
N ARG A 11 6.87 5.54 0.53
CA ARG A 11 6.62 6.06 -0.82
C ARG A 11 6.09 4.99 -1.77
N LYS A 12 6.57 3.75 -1.70
CA LYS A 12 6.16 2.67 -2.63
C LYS A 12 4.84 2.00 -2.24
N ASN A 13 4.61 1.80 -0.94
CA ASN A 13 3.53 0.93 -0.45
C ASN A 13 2.53 1.62 0.48
N GLY A 14 2.76 2.89 0.84
CA GLY A 14 1.91 3.61 1.78
C GLY A 14 0.51 3.86 1.25
N PHE A 15 -0.44 4.05 2.17
CA PHE A 15 -1.86 4.19 1.84
C PHE A 15 -2.10 5.35 0.86
N LEU A 16 -1.54 6.53 1.15
CA LEU A 16 -1.67 7.69 0.28
C LEU A 16 -1.10 7.43 -1.12
N SER A 17 0.02 6.71 -1.24
CA SER A 17 0.56 6.34 -2.54
C SER A 17 -0.36 5.40 -3.32
N ARG A 18 -1.07 4.50 -2.64
CA ARG A 18 -2.06 3.62 -3.29
C ARG A 18 -3.30 4.40 -3.73
N MET A 19 -3.71 5.43 -2.98
CA MET A 19 -4.89 6.21 -3.33
C MET A 19 -4.70 7.16 -4.52
N LYS A 20 -3.46 7.45 -4.93
CA LYS A 20 -3.17 8.35 -6.07
C LYS A 20 -3.57 7.77 -7.42
N SER A 21 -3.45 6.46 -7.64
CA SER A 21 -3.71 5.83 -8.93
C SER A 21 -4.96 4.96 -8.92
N HIS A 22 -5.63 4.83 -10.06
CA HIS A 22 -6.80 3.97 -10.19
C HIS A 22 -6.49 2.51 -9.80
N LYS A 23 -5.36 1.97 -10.29
CA LYS A 23 -4.87 0.63 -9.93
C LYS A 23 -4.57 0.47 -8.44
N GLY A 24 -4.11 1.52 -7.77
CA GLY A 24 -3.86 1.48 -6.33
C GLY A 24 -5.16 1.51 -5.52
N LYS A 25 -6.15 2.30 -5.95
CA LYS A 25 -7.50 2.32 -5.34
C LYS A 25 -8.17 0.95 -5.43
N THR A 26 -8.11 0.27 -6.59
CA THR A 26 -8.69 -1.07 -6.75
C THR A 26 -8.04 -2.10 -5.83
N ILE A 27 -6.72 -2.06 -5.63
CA ILE A 27 -6.04 -2.92 -4.65
C ILE A 27 -6.58 -2.68 -3.23
N ILE A 28 -6.75 -1.42 -2.82
CA ILE A 28 -7.29 -1.09 -1.48
C ILE A 28 -8.73 -1.59 -1.35
N GLN A 29 -9.56 -1.40 -2.37
CA GLN A 29 -10.94 -1.87 -2.39
C GLN A 29 -11.02 -3.39 -2.30
N GLN A 30 -10.19 -4.12 -3.05
CA GLN A 30 -10.13 -5.58 -2.96
C GLN A 30 -9.72 -6.05 -1.55
N ARG A 31 -8.76 -5.38 -0.90
CA ARG A 31 -8.35 -5.72 0.47
C ARG A 31 -9.43 -5.42 1.50
N ARG A 32 -10.20 -4.33 1.31
CA ARG A 32 -11.40 -4.02 2.12
C ARG A 32 -12.49 -5.07 1.93
N LYS A 33 -12.79 -5.47 0.70
CA LYS A 33 -13.76 -6.56 0.38
C LYS A 33 -13.37 -7.87 1.07
N LYS A 34 -12.07 -8.18 1.09
CA LYS A 34 -11.50 -9.35 1.78
C LYS A 34 -11.31 -9.16 3.29
N LYS A 35 -11.74 -8.03 3.85
CA LYS A 35 -11.62 -7.68 5.29
C LYS A 35 -10.22 -7.93 5.86
N ARG A 36 -9.17 -7.59 5.10
CA ARG A 36 -7.79 -7.78 5.56
C ARG A 36 -7.51 -6.83 6.74
N ASN A 37 -6.89 -7.36 7.80
CA ASN A 37 -6.46 -6.59 8.98
C ASN A 37 -5.57 -5.39 8.63
N LYS A 38 -4.79 -5.49 7.54
CA LYS A 38 -3.97 -4.39 7.02
C LYS A 38 -4.25 -4.15 5.55
N LEU A 39 -4.50 -2.89 5.18
CA LEU A 39 -4.73 -2.46 3.80
C LEU A 39 -3.42 -2.18 3.03
N THR A 40 -2.31 -1.98 3.74
CA THR A 40 -0.98 -1.80 3.13
C THR A 40 0.07 -2.68 3.78
N LYS A 41 1.27 -2.75 3.19
CA LYS A 41 2.39 -3.59 3.66
C LYS A 41 3.31 -2.89 4.68
N ILE A 42 2.95 -1.69 5.12
CA ILE A 42 3.75 -0.85 6.02
C ILE A 42 3.04 -0.76 7.36
#